data_AF-A0A409WZS1-F1
#
_entry.id   AF-A0A409WZS1-F1
#
_cell.length_a   1.000
_cell.length_b   1.000
_cell.length_c   1.000
_cell.angle_alpha   90.00
_cell.angle_beta   90.00
_cell.angle_gamma   90.00
#
_symmetry.space_group_name_H-M   'P 1'
#
loop_
_entity.id
_entity.type
_entity.pdbx_description
1 polymer ?
#
loop_
_entity_poly.entity_id
_entity_poly.type
_entity_poly.pdbx_seq_one_letter_code
_entity_poly.pdbx_strand_id
1 'polypeptide(L)'
;MGDCSCAGRNRPVKSLKGFRVQSWLQSSQIVLLVILGNFPSHHDLDINAGFALSQFLALASTIYGYFDNPEGLHSRQISPGQLSNAYDYIVVGGGQSGLVKPTVSAKIQSVRLGHQYRETVLIVEYGYFDDSPAQLEPSSATQYLAKNLFNATSIAQPGLGNKQGTVYAASVVGGGSTVNGMLFDRGSADDYNNWEKLGNPGWGFSSLLPYFKKSATFTPPRADLAVEYNITWDIPSAWGNGPVQATFPDWQWPTIKTQWSAWTDVGVPINAEGAAGNAFGAYWVPSNTDQNYRRSYARNAYFDPAKNRSNLKLLVGYRVNEVLFTSNKRADSVKIQARGTANGAATITVKAAQEIILFCNAAELVRVPQAGIPVLVDLPGVGSNLQDHPAVGINYQSSLYNNATFQAWAAQQWTLRKGPSSVGVGNALATVPFPILSPPYRTTIDKTNAQNAATYLPKTYGADNIKGFVAQRAVILDSFARNDNGVVEIPFSGGGST
;
A
#
# COMPACT_ATOMS: atom_id res chain seq x y z
N MET A 1 -40.70 4.83 -47.98
CA MET A 1 -41.46 3.58 -47.92
C MET A 1 -41.19 2.94 -46.57
N GLY A 2 -42.06 2.93 -45.57
CA GLY A 2 -43.38 3.53 -45.39
C GLY A 2 -43.63 3.68 -43.89
N ASP A 3 -44.41 4.71 -43.55
CA ASP A 3 -45.03 4.93 -42.25
C ASP A 3 -45.96 3.78 -41.85
N CYS A 4 -46.19 3.61 -40.54
CA CYS A 4 -47.57 3.45 -40.07
C CYS A 4 -47.74 3.80 -38.59
N SER A 5 -48.74 4.63 -38.35
CA SER A 5 -49.15 5.31 -37.13
C SER A 5 -50.13 4.52 -36.24
N CYS A 6 -50.07 4.82 -34.93
CA CYS A 6 -51.13 5.02 -33.94
C CYS A 6 -52.51 4.33 -34.06
N ALA A 7 -52.96 3.71 -32.96
CA ALA A 7 -54.35 3.80 -32.48
C ALA A 7 -54.40 3.66 -30.94
N GLY A 8 -54.97 4.66 -30.27
CA GLY A 8 -55.29 4.63 -28.84
C GLY A 8 -56.73 4.17 -28.57
N ARG A 9 -57.05 3.91 -27.29
CA ARG A 9 -58.41 4.03 -26.71
C ARG A 9 -58.38 4.07 -25.18
N ASN A 10 -59.22 4.95 -24.62
CA ASN A 10 -59.40 5.23 -23.20
C ASN A 10 -60.37 4.26 -22.50
N ARG A 11 -60.03 3.95 -21.24
CA ARG A 11 -60.77 3.53 -20.00
C ARG A 11 -62.28 3.20 -20.04
N PRO A 12 -62.76 2.32 -19.12
CA PRO A 12 -63.20 2.78 -17.79
C PRO A 12 -62.84 1.86 -16.60
N VAL A 13 -62.92 2.47 -15.41
CA VAL A 13 -62.67 1.93 -14.07
C VAL A 13 -63.80 0.99 -13.61
N LYS A 14 -63.47 -0.10 -12.92
CA LYS A 14 -64.28 -0.66 -11.82
C LYS A 14 -63.41 -1.48 -10.87
N SER A 15 -63.61 -1.22 -9.58
CA SER A 15 -62.95 -1.83 -8.43
C SER A 15 -63.45 -3.26 -8.18
N LEU A 16 -62.59 -4.11 -7.60
CA LEU A 16 -62.91 -4.97 -6.44
C LEU A 16 -61.69 -5.80 -6.02
N LYS A 17 -61.25 -5.51 -4.78
CA LYS A 17 -60.80 -6.40 -3.70
C LYS A 17 -60.00 -7.67 -4.05
N GLY A 18 -58.77 -7.68 -3.55
CA GLY A 18 -58.35 -8.72 -2.59
C GLY A 18 -57.18 -9.58 -3.02
N PHE A 19 -55.96 -9.22 -2.63
CA PHE A 19 -54.89 -10.18 -2.31
C PHE A 19 -53.97 -9.59 -1.24
N ARG A 20 -53.75 -10.35 -0.16
CA ARG A 20 -52.83 -10.06 0.94
C ARG A 20 -51.40 -10.27 0.46
N VAL A 21 -50.52 -9.27 0.66
CA VAL A 21 -49.08 -9.42 0.56
C VAL A 21 -48.49 -9.12 1.94
N GLN A 22 -47.82 -10.11 2.53
CA GLN A 22 -47.08 -9.98 3.77
C GLN A 22 -45.76 -9.23 3.52
N SER A 23 -45.67 -8.06 4.14
CA SER A 23 -44.51 -7.42 4.77
C SER A 23 -43.13 -7.63 4.14
N TRP A 24 -42.58 -6.58 3.53
CA TRP A 24 -41.18 -6.12 3.66
C TRP A 24 -41.09 -4.72 3.03
N LEU A 25 -41.00 -3.67 3.85
CA LEU A 25 -40.50 -2.32 3.54
C LEU A 25 -40.66 -1.45 4.80
N GLN A 26 -39.66 -1.47 5.68
CA GLN A 26 -39.51 -0.44 6.71
C GLN A 26 -38.73 0.74 6.13
N SER A 27 -39.52 1.73 5.69
CA SER A 27 -39.36 3.17 5.99
C SER A 27 -38.01 3.83 5.68
N SER A 28 -37.87 4.31 4.45
CA SER A 28 -37.17 5.56 4.15
C SER A 28 -38.22 6.64 3.91
N GLN A 29 -38.38 7.57 4.87
CA GLN A 29 -38.81 8.96 4.70
C GLN A 29 -39.12 9.55 6.09
N ILE A 30 -38.22 10.41 6.58
CA ILE A 30 -38.58 11.42 7.57
C ILE A 30 -38.48 12.76 6.85
N VAL A 31 -39.64 13.36 6.65
CA VAL A 31 -39.84 14.75 6.27
C VAL A 31 -39.40 15.61 7.45
N LEU A 32 -38.36 16.44 7.28
CA LEU A 32 -38.03 17.47 8.26
C LEU A 32 -38.86 18.72 7.94
N LEU A 33 -39.87 18.96 8.77
CA LEU A 33 -40.72 20.14 8.76
C LEU A 33 -39.89 21.36 9.19
N VAL A 34 -39.93 22.41 8.37
CA VAL A 34 -39.33 23.72 8.64
C VAL A 34 -40.13 24.41 9.76
N ILE A 35 -39.50 24.70 10.91
CA ILE A 35 -40.00 25.69 11.86
C ILE A 35 -39.36 27.03 11.50
N LEU A 36 -40.01 27.77 10.61
CA LEU A 36 -39.83 29.22 10.50
C LEU A 36 -41.04 29.86 11.18
N GLY A 37 -40.87 30.19 12.45
CA GLY A 37 -41.82 31.00 13.22
C GLY A 37 -41.23 32.37 13.47
N ASN A 38 -41.69 33.35 12.69
CA ASN A 38 -41.67 34.81 12.90
C ASN A 38 -40.57 35.41 13.80
N PHE A 39 -39.54 35.97 13.17
CA PHE A 39 -38.81 37.12 13.74
C PHE A 39 -39.01 38.35 12.84
N PRO A 40 -39.30 39.55 13.40
CA PRO A 40 -39.41 40.75 12.62
C PRO A 40 -38.03 41.18 12.11
N SER A 41 -38.02 41.76 10.93
CA SER A 41 -36.88 42.34 10.24
C SER A 41 -36.05 43.26 11.14
N HIS A 42 -34.86 42.84 11.55
CA HIS A 42 -33.74 43.73 11.89
C HIS A 42 -32.41 42.97 11.79
N HIS A 43 -31.36 43.71 11.40
CA HIS A 43 -29.98 43.28 11.31
C HIS A 43 -29.51 42.59 12.60
N ASP A 44 -29.15 41.31 12.50
CA ASP A 44 -28.06 40.60 13.20
C ASP A 44 -28.34 39.10 13.15
N LEU A 45 -27.83 38.45 12.09
CA LEU A 45 -27.76 36.99 12.05
C LEU A 45 -26.59 36.56 12.94
N ASP A 46 -26.93 35.99 14.09
CA ASP A 46 -26.02 35.48 15.10
C ASP A 46 -25.07 34.42 14.50
N ILE A 47 -23.80 34.81 14.31
CA ILE A 47 -22.73 34.01 13.70
C ILE A 47 -22.59 32.63 14.39
N ASN A 48 -22.97 32.54 15.68
CA ASN A 48 -22.90 31.32 16.47
C ASN A 48 -23.87 30.21 16.00
N ALA A 49 -25.05 30.58 15.45
CA ALA A 49 -26.02 29.60 14.97
C ALA A 49 -25.55 28.91 13.66
N GLY A 50 -24.83 29.64 12.80
CA GLY A 50 -24.19 29.10 11.61
C GLY A 50 -23.05 28.13 11.95
N PHE A 51 -22.26 28.45 12.98
CA PHE A 51 -21.20 27.57 13.50
C PHE A 51 -21.78 26.26 14.06
N ALA A 52 -22.84 26.32 14.88
CA ALA A 52 -23.46 25.12 15.43
C ALA A 52 -24.04 24.20 14.34
N LEU A 53 -24.68 24.76 13.31
CA LEU A 53 -25.23 23.99 12.19
C LEU A 53 -24.11 23.35 11.34
N SER A 54 -23.01 24.06 11.10
CA SER A 54 -21.83 23.50 10.41
C SER A 54 -21.16 22.37 11.19
N GLN A 55 -21.08 22.46 12.51
CA GLN A 55 -20.55 21.40 13.38
C GLN A 55 -21.47 20.19 13.39
N PHE A 56 -22.79 20.39 13.40
CA PHE A 56 -23.77 19.31 13.34
C PHE A 56 -23.79 18.59 11.98
N LEU A 57 -23.65 19.35 10.88
CA LEU A 57 -23.51 18.79 9.53
C LEU A 57 -22.15 18.11 9.32
N ALA A 58 -21.08 18.62 9.94
CA ALA A 58 -19.77 17.96 9.97
C ALA A 58 -19.81 16.64 10.78
N LEU A 59 -20.56 16.61 11.89
CA LEU A 59 -20.80 15.39 12.67
C LEU A 59 -21.66 14.38 11.88
N ALA A 60 -22.70 14.85 11.19
CA ALA A 60 -23.54 13.99 10.37
C ALA A 60 -22.76 13.41 9.17
N SER A 61 -21.95 14.20 8.48
CA SER A 61 -21.14 13.72 7.34
C SER A 61 -20.01 12.76 7.76
N THR A 62 -19.41 12.95 8.94
CA THR A 62 -18.51 11.94 9.55
C THR A 62 -19.26 10.66 9.91
N ILE A 63 -20.49 10.75 10.42
CA ILE A 63 -21.32 9.59 10.73
C ILE A 63 -21.75 8.84 9.45
N TYR A 64 -22.20 9.54 8.40
CA TYR A 64 -22.67 8.91 7.16
C TYR A 64 -21.55 8.37 6.26
N GLY A 65 -20.35 8.96 6.31
CA GLY A 65 -19.20 8.47 5.55
C GLY A 65 -18.60 7.16 6.08
N TYR A 66 -18.90 6.79 7.34
CA TYR A 66 -18.32 5.63 8.03
C TYR A 66 -19.22 4.40 8.13
N PHE A 67 -20.46 4.46 7.61
CA PHE A 67 -21.34 3.29 7.54
C PHE A 67 -20.99 2.33 6.40
N ASP A 68 -19.73 1.88 6.34
CA ASP A 68 -19.48 0.49 5.95
C ASP A 68 -19.46 -0.33 7.24
N ASN A 69 -20.51 -1.12 7.43
CA ASN A 69 -20.83 -1.86 8.66
C ASN A 69 -19.60 -2.52 9.33
N PRO A 70 -19.16 -2.06 10.53
CA PRO A 70 -18.02 -2.65 11.23
C PRO A 70 -18.23 -4.13 11.61
N GLU A 71 -19.47 -4.61 11.66
CA GLU A 71 -19.77 -6.04 11.89
C GLU A 71 -19.28 -6.96 10.76
N GLY A 72 -19.07 -6.42 9.56
CA GLY A 72 -18.54 -7.16 8.42
C GLY A 72 -17.02 -7.40 8.49
N LEU A 73 -16.28 -6.70 9.36
CA LEU A 73 -14.82 -6.68 9.39
C LEU A 73 -14.23 -7.90 10.14
N HIS A 74 -14.90 -8.36 11.20
CA HIS A 74 -14.51 -9.58 11.95
C HIS A 74 -15.10 -10.88 11.40
N SER A 75 -16.07 -10.80 10.49
CA SER A 75 -16.92 -11.93 10.06
C SER A 75 -16.18 -13.16 9.47
N ARG A 76 -14.87 -13.10 9.24
CA ARG A 76 -14.05 -14.22 8.72
C ARG A 76 -12.68 -14.41 9.36
N GLN A 77 -12.40 -13.74 10.46
CA GLN A 77 -11.33 -14.20 11.33
C GLN A 77 -11.76 -15.57 11.86
N ILE A 78 -10.95 -16.60 11.62
CA ILE A 78 -11.16 -17.86 12.33
C ILE A 78 -10.42 -17.82 13.65
N SER A 79 -11.03 -18.41 14.66
CA SER A 79 -10.36 -18.80 15.91
C SER A 79 -9.64 -20.14 15.72
N PRO A 80 -8.69 -20.49 16.59
CA PRO A 80 -7.99 -21.78 16.52
C PRO A 80 -8.93 -22.99 16.52
N GLY A 81 -10.06 -22.92 17.23
CA GLY A 81 -11.05 -23.99 17.28
C GLY A 81 -11.80 -24.23 15.96
N GLN A 82 -11.66 -23.31 14.99
CA GLN A 82 -12.25 -23.41 13.66
C GLN A 82 -11.22 -23.82 12.59
N LEU A 83 -9.96 -24.09 12.98
CA LEU A 83 -8.94 -24.58 12.06
C LEU A 83 -9.30 -25.99 11.59
N SER A 84 -9.21 -26.21 10.28
CA SER A 84 -9.11 -27.56 9.72
C SER A 84 -7.71 -28.12 9.96
N ASN A 85 -7.60 -29.45 10.04
CA ASN A 85 -6.32 -30.13 10.21
C ASN A 85 -5.36 -29.95 9.02
N ALA A 86 -5.92 -29.67 7.83
CA ALA A 86 -5.17 -29.46 6.60
C ALA A 86 -5.85 -28.42 5.70
N TYR A 87 -5.03 -27.75 4.90
CA TYR A 87 -5.42 -26.86 3.81
C TYR A 87 -4.60 -27.20 2.57
N ASP A 88 -5.06 -26.87 1.37
CA ASP A 88 -4.26 -27.03 0.14
C ASP A 88 -3.03 -26.13 0.18
N TYR A 89 -3.24 -24.87 0.57
CA TYR A 89 -2.19 -23.87 0.68
C TYR A 89 -2.18 -23.24 2.06
N ILE A 90 -0.98 -23.07 2.61
CA ILE A 90 -0.75 -22.23 3.78
C ILE A 90 0.10 -21.04 3.37
N VAL A 91 -0.40 -19.84 3.65
CA VAL A 91 0.29 -18.58 3.41
C VAL A 91 0.74 -18.01 4.75
N VAL A 92 2.05 -17.79 4.88
CA VAL A 92 2.66 -17.22 6.08
C VAL A 92 2.82 -15.72 5.86
N GLY A 93 2.01 -14.92 6.55
CA GLY A 93 1.95 -13.47 6.42
C GLY A 93 0.73 -13.01 5.59
N GLY A 94 -0.17 -12.28 6.22
CA GLY A 94 -1.30 -11.58 5.63
C GLY A 94 -0.94 -10.15 5.18
N GLY A 95 0.29 -9.97 4.68
CA GLY A 95 0.81 -8.70 4.19
C GLY A 95 0.46 -8.39 2.73
N GLN A 96 1.13 -7.41 2.13
CA GLN A 96 0.84 -6.94 0.77
C GLN A 96 0.83 -8.08 -0.27
N SER A 97 1.92 -8.86 -0.36
CA SER A 97 1.98 -10.00 -1.28
C SER A 97 1.10 -11.18 -0.83
N GLY A 98 1.01 -11.38 0.48
CA GLY A 98 0.27 -12.49 1.09
C GLY A 98 -1.24 -12.46 0.89
N LEU A 99 -1.83 -11.26 0.75
CA LEU A 99 -3.25 -11.13 0.44
C LEU A 99 -3.55 -11.20 -1.06
N VAL A 100 -2.59 -10.95 -1.94
CA VAL A 100 -2.81 -10.90 -3.40
C VAL A 100 -3.08 -12.29 -3.98
N LYS A 101 -2.11 -13.22 -3.88
CA LYS A 101 -2.19 -14.53 -4.57
C LYS A 101 -3.41 -15.38 -4.14
N PRO A 102 -3.74 -15.50 -2.84
CA PRO A 102 -4.92 -16.25 -2.38
C PRO A 102 -6.24 -15.67 -2.88
N THR A 103 -6.31 -14.35 -2.95
CA THR A 103 -7.49 -13.62 -3.40
C THR A 103 -7.67 -13.71 -4.91
N VAL A 104 -6.59 -13.57 -5.67
CA VAL A 104 -6.66 -13.54 -7.15
C VAL A 104 -6.83 -14.95 -7.72
N SER A 105 -6.17 -15.96 -7.17
CA SER A 105 -6.26 -17.34 -7.67
C SER A 105 -7.66 -17.93 -7.46
N ALA A 106 -8.32 -17.59 -6.34
CA ALA A 106 -9.72 -17.94 -6.13
C ALA A 106 -10.70 -17.24 -7.09
N LYS A 107 -10.28 -16.20 -7.83
CA LYS A 107 -11.07 -15.56 -8.91
C LYS A 107 -10.90 -16.27 -10.27
N ILE A 108 -9.78 -16.95 -10.51
CA ILE A 108 -9.45 -17.56 -11.82
C ILE A 108 -10.15 -18.92 -12.00
N GLN A 109 -10.38 -19.69 -10.94
CA GLN A 109 -11.13 -20.96 -11.05
C GLN A 109 -12.65 -20.76 -11.19
N SER A 110 -13.23 -19.67 -10.68
CA SER A 110 -14.70 -19.48 -10.66
C SER A 110 -15.29 -19.08 -12.02
N VAL A 111 -14.55 -18.35 -12.85
CA VAL A 111 -15.06 -17.84 -14.15
C VAL A 111 -14.98 -18.89 -15.26
N ARG A 112 -14.05 -19.86 -15.16
CA ARG A 112 -13.77 -20.77 -16.28
C ARG A 112 -14.60 -22.05 -16.30
N LEU A 113 -15.20 -22.49 -15.19
CA LEU A 113 -15.73 -23.86 -15.11
C LEU A 113 -17.07 -24.06 -14.38
N GLY A 114 -17.73 -23.04 -13.81
CA GLY A 114 -19.01 -23.27 -13.11
C GLY A 114 -18.93 -24.25 -11.92
N HIS A 115 -17.72 -24.52 -11.42
CA HIS A 115 -17.45 -25.41 -10.29
C HIS A 115 -17.03 -24.61 -9.05
N GLN A 116 -17.39 -25.14 -7.89
CA GLN A 116 -17.05 -24.63 -6.57
C GLN A 116 -15.54 -24.42 -6.39
N TYR A 117 -15.19 -23.48 -5.50
CA TYR A 117 -13.82 -23.24 -5.06
C TYR A 117 -13.17 -24.55 -4.58
N ARG A 118 -12.23 -25.12 -5.36
CA ARG A 118 -11.67 -26.45 -5.07
C ARG A 118 -10.55 -26.44 -4.03
N GLU A 119 -9.78 -25.35 -3.98
CA GLU A 119 -8.59 -25.27 -3.12
C GLU A 119 -8.87 -24.46 -1.85
N THR A 120 -8.50 -25.02 -0.72
CA THR A 120 -8.60 -24.41 0.60
C THR A 120 -7.31 -23.66 0.94
N VAL A 121 -7.43 -22.42 1.41
CA VAL A 121 -6.29 -21.57 1.75
C VAL A 121 -6.40 -21.08 3.18
N LEU A 122 -5.33 -21.26 3.96
CA LEU A 122 -5.15 -20.64 5.25
C LEU A 122 -4.07 -19.56 5.15
N ILE A 123 -4.42 -18.33 5.53
CA ILE A 123 -3.47 -17.24 5.76
C ILE A 123 -3.23 -17.15 7.27
N VAL A 124 -1.98 -17.19 7.70
CA VAL A 124 -1.57 -17.00 9.10
C VAL A 124 -0.85 -15.67 9.22
N GLU A 125 -1.41 -14.74 9.98
CA GLU A 125 -0.88 -13.39 10.17
C GLU A 125 -0.53 -13.16 11.65
N TYR A 126 0.66 -12.62 11.89
CA TYR A 126 1.11 -12.28 13.24
C TYR A 126 0.36 -11.09 13.82
N GLY A 127 0.10 -10.10 12.98
CA GLY A 127 -0.71 -8.93 13.26
C GLY A 127 -2.18 -9.21 13.52
N TYR A 128 -2.86 -8.19 14.00
CA TYR A 128 -4.33 -8.12 14.04
C TYR A 128 -4.83 -7.19 12.93
N PHE A 129 -6.15 -7.03 12.80
CA PHE A 129 -6.71 -5.95 12.01
C PHE A 129 -6.49 -4.60 12.70
N ASP A 130 -6.40 -3.54 11.90
CA ASP A 130 -6.66 -2.18 12.37
C ASP A 130 -7.90 -1.64 11.67
N ASP A 131 -8.99 -1.59 12.42
CA ASP A 131 -10.30 -1.12 11.98
C ASP A 131 -10.56 0.32 12.37
N SER A 132 -9.53 1.02 12.87
CA SER A 132 -9.62 2.44 13.18
C SER A 132 -10.00 3.23 11.92
N PRO A 133 -11.05 4.07 11.98
CA PRO A 133 -11.33 5.09 10.98
C PRO A 133 -10.10 5.83 10.47
N ALA A 134 -9.25 6.28 11.40
CA ALA A 134 -8.05 7.04 11.10
C ALA A 134 -7.06 6.30 10.18
N GLN A 135 -7.12 4.97 10.12
CA GLN A 135 -6.27 4.13 9.28
C GLN A 135 -6.56 4.32 7.78
N LEU A 136 -7.77 4.74 7.43
CA LEU A 136 -8.13 5.05 6.04
C LEU A 136 -7.76 6.49 5.66
N GLU A 137 -7.48 7.36 6.63
CA GLU A 137 -7.24 8.77 6.37
C GLU A 137 -5.81 9.05 5.90
N PRO A 138 -5.57 10.12 5.12
CA PRO A 138 -4.23 10.45 4.63
C PRO A 138 -3.20 10.67 5.73
N SER A 139 -3.62 11.17 6.90
CA SER A 139 -2.75 11.35 8.06
C SER A 139 -2.13 10.04 8.57
N SER A 140 -2.72 8.89 8.27
CA SER A 140 -2.12 7.58 8.59
C SER A 140 -0.79 7.32 7.90
N ALA A 141 -0.48 8.05 6.82
CA ALA A 141 0.79 7.92 6.09
C ALA A 141 2.02 8.36 6.89
N THR A 142 1.83 9.15 7.95
CA THR A 142 2.92 9.65 8.80
C THR A 142 2.70 9.35 10.29
N GLN A 143 1.55 8.78 10.66
CA GLN A 143 1.16 8.49 12.04
C GLN A 143 0.99 6.99 12.25
N TYR A 144 2.07 6.32 12.63
CA TYR A 144 2.07 4.88 12.84
C TYR A 144 1.67 4.51 14.28
N LEU A 145 0.82 3.49 14.43
CA LEU A 145 0.51 2.94 15.74
C LEU A 145 1.50 1.83 16.09
N ALA A 146 2.16 1.93 17.25
CA ALA A 146 3.15 0.95 17.70
C ALA A 146 2.60 -0.49 17.74
N LYS A 147 1.29 -0.68 18.02
CA LYS A 147 0.63 -2.00 18.00
C LYS A 147 0.70 -2.70 16.62
N ASN A 148 0.80 -1.92 15.54
CA ASN A 148 0.86 -2.38 14.15
C ASN A 148 2.29 -2.60 13.68
N LEU A 149 3.29 -2.42 14.54
CA LEU A 149 4.70 -2.53 14.19
C LEU A 149 5.37 -3.68 14.96
N PHE A 150 6.21 -4.42 14.25
CA PHE A 150 7.14 -5.38 14.83
C PHE A 150 8.44 -4.67 15.18
N ASN A 151 9.05 -5.03 16.32
CA ASN A 151 10.33 -4.46 16.70
C ASN A 151 11.47 -5.11 15.90
N ALA A 152 11.93 -4.41 14.87
CA ALA A 152 13.08 -4.80 14.04
C ALA A 152 14.27 -3.83 14.23
N THR A 153 14.49 -3.34 15.45
CA THR A 153 15.62 -2.44 15.74
C THR A 153 16.94 -3.05 15.28
N SER A 154 17.74 -2.29 14.54
CA SER A 154 19.02 -2.75 14.01
C SER A 154 20.03 -2.98 15.12
N ILE A 155 21.04 -3.82 14.85
CA ILE A 155 22.28 -3.78 15.63
C ILE A 155 22.96 -2.42 15.48
N ALA A 156 23.93 -2.11 16.35
CA ALA A 156 24.76 -0.92 16.22
C ALA A 156 25.47 -0.90 14.87
N GLN A 157 25.34 0.21 14.14
CA GLN A 157 25.91 0.37 12.79
C GLN A 157 27.22 1.17 12.87
N PRO A 158 28.40 0.55 12.64
CA PRO A 158 29.68 1.27 12.71
C PRO A 158 29.76 2.45 11.76
N GLY A 159 29.22 2.31 10.54
CA GLY A 159 29.15 3.38 9.53
C GLY A 159 28.26 4.56 9.92
N LEU A 160 27.44 4.43 10.97
CA LEU A 160 26.55 5.48 11.50
C LEU A 160 26.95 5.92 12.92
N GLY A 161 28.23 5.76 13.28
CA GLY A 161 28.73 6.12 14.62
C GLY A 161 28.19 5.22 15.72
N ASN A 162 28.03 3.92 15.43
CA ASN A 162 27.49 2.89 16.33
C ASN A 162 26.04 3.12 16.81
N LYS A 163 25.26 3.94 16.09
CA LYS A 163 23.83 4.10 16.37
C LYS A 163 23.04 2.85 16.00
N GLN A 164 21.97 2.60 16.75
CA GLN A 164 20.91 1.66 16.37
C GLN A 164 19.77 2.44 15.72
N GLY A 165 19.17 1.88 14.68
CA GLY A 165 18.04 2.47 13.96
C GLY A 165 16.78 1.63 14.13
N THR A 166 15.64 2.29 14.23
CA THR A 166 14.34 1.61 14.12
C THR A 166 14.10 1.25 12.66
N VAL A 167 13.89 -0.04 12.39
CA VAL A 167 13.35 -0.50 11.10
C VAL A 167 11.86 -0.72 11.28
N TYR A 168 11.04 -0.02 10.49
CA TYR A 168 9.59 -0.14 10.56
C TYR A 168 9.13 -1.39 9.81
N ALA A 169 8.85 -2.45 10.55
CA ALA A 169 8.27 -3.68 10.02
C ALA A 169 6.80 -3.79 10.43
N ALA A 170 5.90 -4.00 9.48
CA ALA A 170 4.47 -4.08 9.77
C ALA A 170 4.09 -5.42 10.42
N SER A 171 3.19 -5.36 11.40
CA SER A 171 2.54 -6.50 12.07
C SER A 171 1.04 -6.26 12.20
N VAL A 172 0.39 -6.10 11.05
CA VAL A 172 -1.04 -5.80 10.88
C VAL A 172 -1.53 -6.43 9.58
N VAL A 173 -2.79 -6.83 9.50
CA VAL A 173 -3.38 -7.35 8.25
C VAL A 173 -3.26 -6.28 7.15
N GLY A 174 -2.78 -6.69 5.98
CA GLY A 174 -2.37 -5.80 4.88
C GLY A 174 -0.87 -5.46 4.89
N GLY A 175 -0.18 -5.73 6.00
CA GLY A 175 1.27 -5.55 6.15
C GLY A 175 1.71 -4.11 5.93
N GLY A 176 2.84 -3.93 5.25
CA GLY A 176 3.40 -2.61 4.96
C GLY A 176 2.41 -1.66 4.27
N SER A 177 1.52 -2.16 3.41
CA SER A 177 0.52 -1.33 2.73
C SER A 177 -0.47 -0.63 3.67
N THR A 178 -0.68 -1.20 4.86
CA THR A 178 -1.50 -0.58 5.91
C THR A 178 -0.76 0.59 6.54
N VAL A 179 0.55 0.51 6.72
CA VAL A 179 1.33 1.52 7.46
C VAL A 179 2.29 2.33 6.58
N ASN A 180 2.16 2.28 5.25
CA ASN A 180 3.09 3.00 4.35
C ASN A 180 2.74 4.49 4.19
N GLY A 181 3.68 5.23 3.60
CA GLY A 181 3.56 6.65 3.27
C GLY A 181 2.62 6.99 2.09
N MET A 182 2.00 5.98 1.49
CA MET A 182 1.08 6.05 0.35
C MET A 182 1.64 6.55 -0.99
N LEU A 183 2.90 7.01 -1.06
CA LEU A 183 3.59 7.28 -2.32
C LEU A 183 3.62 6.00 -3.17
N PHE A 184 3.14 6.06 -4.41
CA PHE A 184 2.88 4.87 -5.25
C PHE A 184 3.59 4.94 -6.61
N ASP A 185 4.91 4.95 -6.57
CA ASP A 185 5.82 4.92 -7.71
C ASP A 185 6.17 3.48 -8.15
N ARG A 186 7.05 3.40 -9.16
CA ARG A 186 7.69 2.17 -9.61
C ARG A 186 9.14 2.48 -9.98
N GLY A 187 10.00 1.48 -9.89
CA GLY A 187 11.39 1.59 -10.30
C GLY A 187 11.57 1.80 -11.81
N SER A 188 12.80 2.10 -12.18
CA SER A 188 13.25 2.18 -13.57
C SER A 188 13.16 0.81 -14.23
N ALA A 189 12.96 0.78 -15.55
CA ALA A 189 12.97 -0.47 -16.30
C ALA A 189 14.27 -1.26 -16.09
N ASP A 190 15.41 -0.56 -15.94
CA ASP A 190 16.70 -1.20 -15.75
C ASP A 190 16.84 -1.86 -14.37
N ASP A 191 16.11 -1.40 -13.34
CA ASP A 191 16.12 -2.02 -12.01
C ASP A 191 15.61 -3.46 -12.08
N TYR A 192 14.55 -3.68 -12.85
CA TYR A 192 13.95 -5.00 -13.07
C TYR A 192 14.74 -5.81 -14.10
N ASN A 193 15.23 -5.18 -15.17
CA ASN A 193 16.08 -5.86 -16.15
C ASN A 193 17.39 -6.36 -15.51
N ASN A 194 17.91 -5.66 -14.50
CA ASN A 194 19.04 -6.12 -13.70
C ASN A 194 18.72 -7.42 -12.95
N TRP A 195 17.48 -7.69 -12.55
CA TRP A 195 17.11 -8.99 -11.98
C TRP A 195 17.26 -10.13 -13.01
N GLU A 196 16.92 -9.90 -14.28
CA GLU A 196 17.16 -10.87 -15.36
C GLU A 196 18.64 -11.07 -15.63
N LYS A 197 19.43 -9.98 -15.69
CA LYS A 197 20.90 -10.06 -15.84
C LYS A 197 21.55 -10.86 -14.71
N LEU A 198 20.94 -10.87 -13.53
CA LEU A 198 21.36 -11.65 -12.35
C LEU A 198 20.78 -13.08 -12.31
N GLY A 199 20.19 -13.56 -13.41
CA GLY A 199 19.77 -14.94 -13.58
C GLY A 199 18.31 -15.24 -13.26
N ASN A 200 17.43 -14.23 -13.24
CA ASN A 200 16.00 -14.40 -12.99
C ASN A 200 15.16 -14.15 -14.26
N PRO A 201 15.19 -15.04 -15.28
CA PRO A 201 14.47 -14.82 -16.53
C PRO A 201 12.97 -14.62 -16.31
N GLY A 202 12.37 -13.67 -17.02
CA GLY A 202 10.95 -13.33 -16.89
C GLY A 202 10.65 -12.29 -15.79
N TRP A 203 11.68 -11.77 -15.12
CA TRP A 203 11.55 -10.71 -14.10
C TRP A 203 11.97 -9.33 -14.60
N GLY A 204 12.20 -9.17 -15.90
CA GLY A 204 12.50 -7.88 -16.52
C GLY A 204 11.26 -6.99 -16.58
N PHE A 205 11.46 -5.69 -16.82
CA PHE A 205 10.38 -4.71 -16.75
C PHE A 205 9.24 -5.02 -17.73
N SER A 206 9.57 -5.41 -18.95
CA SER A 206 8.57 -5.77 -19.97
C SER A 206 7.72 -6.97 -19.56
N SER A 207 8.30 -7.93 -18.85
CA SER A 207 7.61 -9.12 -18.30
C SER A 207 6.73 -8.76 -17.10
N LEU A 208 7.13 -7.77 -16.30
CA LEU A 208 6.41 -7.33 -15.10
C LEU A 208 5.34 -6.27 -15.37
N LEU A 209 5.49 -5.44 -16.40
CA LEU A 209 4.56 -4.35 -16.73
C LEU A 209 3.09 -4.80 -16.83
N PRO A 210 2.75 -5.95 -17.45
CA PRO A 210 1.39 -6.47 -17.43
C PRO A 210 0.83 -6.70 -16.02
N TYR A 211 1.67 -7.12 -15.07
CA TYR A 211 1.27 -7.34 -13.68
C TYR A 211 1.14 -6.03 -12.91
N PHE A 212 2.00 -5.05 -13.18
CA PHE A 212 1.85 -3.70 -12.65
C PHE A 212 0.53 -3.06 -13.11
N LYS A 213 0.19 -3.19 -14.40
CA LYS A 213 -1.10 -2.72 -14.93
C LYS A 213 -2.28 -3.50 -14.34
N LYS A 214 -2.11 -4.79 -14.07
CA LYS A 214 -3.15 -5.64 -13.45
C LYS A 214 -3.40 -5.32 -11.97
N SER A 215 -2.42 -4.77 -11.26
CA SER A 215 -2.52 -4.56 -9.81
C SER A 215 -3.25 -3.27 -9.44
N ALA A 216 -3.20 -2.23 -10.30
CA ALA A 216 -3.70 -0.90 -9.98
C ALA A 216 -4.61 -0.28 -11.06
N THR A 217 -5.52 0.57 -10.61
CA THR A 217 -6.31 1.50 -11.42
C THR A 217 -5.89 2.93 -11.06
N PHE A 218 -5.47 3.71 -12.05
CA PHE A 218 -5.19 5.12 -11.88
C PHE A 218 -6.40 5.96 -12.29
N THR A 219 -6.76 6.92 -11.44
CA THR A 219 -7.75 7.96 -11.74
C THR A 219 -7.04 9.30 -11.85
N PRO A 220 -7.22 10.06 -12.96
CA PRO A 220 -6.69 11.40 -13.08
C PRO A 220 -7.15 12.36 -11.97
N PRO A 221 -6.32 13.36 -11.60
CA PRO A 221 -6.72 14.43 -10.70
C PRO A 221 -7.88 15.26 -11.27
N ARG A 222 -8.42 16.15 -10.44
CA ARG A 222 -9.29 17.24 -10.88
C ARG A 222 -8.61 18.06 -11.99
N ALA A 223 -9.34 18.32 -13.07
CA ALA A 223 -8.76 18.89 -14.30
C ALA A 223 -8.12 20.28 -14.10
N ASP A 224 -8.71 21.14 -13.28
CA ASP A 224 -8.15 22.46 -13.00
C ASP A 224 -6.88 22.39 -12.12
N LEU A 225 -6.82 21.46 -11.17
CA LEU A 225 -5.59 21.19 -10.40
C LEU A 225 -4.47 20.66 -11.31
N ALA A 226 -4.80 19.76 -12.24
CA ALA A 226 -3.85 19.27 -13.22
C ALA A 226 -3.25 20.39 -14.07
N VAL A 227 -4.09 21.32 -14.54
CA VAL A 227 -3.66 22.49 -15.32
C VAL A 227 -2.82 23.43 -14.46
N GLU A 228 -3.27 23.74 -13.24
CA GLU A 228 -2.60 24.71 -12.36
C GLU A 228 -1.16 24.29 -12.00
N TYR A 229 -0.94 23.00 -11.77
CA TYR A 229 0.33 22.44 -11.33
C TYR A 229 1.09 21.67 -12.41
N ASN A 230 0.55 21.61 -13.63
CA ASN A 230 1.12 20.84 -14.75
C ASN A 230 1.35 19.36 -14.36
N ILE A 231 0.32 18.72 -13.78
CA ILE A 231 0.35 17.30 -13.41
C ILE A 231 0.25 16.45 -14.68
N THR A 232 1.17 15.49 -14.83
CA THR A 232 1.26 14.61 -16.00
C THR A 232 1.04 13.16 -15.61
N TRP A 233 0.54 12.36 -16.56
CA TRP A 233 0.34 10.92 -16.42
C TRP A 233 0.24 10.25 -17.81
N ASP A 234 0.47 8.94 -17.90
CA ASP A 234 0.21 8.14 -19.10
C ASP A 234 -0.46 6.80 -18.74
N ILE A 235 -1.80 6.77 -18.83
CA ILE A 235 -2.61 5.59 -18.53
C ILE A 235 -2.29 4.41 -19.45
N PRO A 236 -2.32 4.54 -20.80
CA PRO A 236 -2.02 3.42 -21.69
C PRO A 236 -0.68 2.75 -21.42
N SER A 237 0.36 3.51 -21.09
CA SER A 237 1.71 2.96 -20.88
C SER A 237 1.87 2.36 -19.48
N ALA A 238 1.35 3.01 -18.43
CA ALA A 238 1.66 2.63 -17.05
C ALA A 238 0.52 1.93 -16.28
N TRP A 239 -0.76 2.14 -16.62
CA TRP A 239 -1.86 1.80 -15.72
C TRP A 239 -2.89 0.85 -16.34
N GLY A 240 -3.63 0.12 -15.50
CA GLY A 240 -4.69 -0.78 -15.96
C GLY A 240 -5.92 -0.68 -15.07
N ASN A 241 -6.62 -1.80 -14.89
CA ASN A 241 -7.92 -1.87 -14.20
C ASN A 241 -7.84 -2.79 -12.97
N GLY A 242 -6.78 -2.65 -12.19
CA GLY A 242 -6.53 -3.43 -10.98
C GLY A 242 -7.26 -2.94 -9.73
N PRO A 243 -7.30 -3.74 -8.65
CA PRO A 243 -8.08 -3.40 -7.47
C PRO A 243 -7.48 -2.29 -6.60
N VAL A 244 -6.16 -2.09 -6.63
CA VAL A 244 -5.52 -0.98 -5.90
C VAL A 244 -5.85 0.33 -6.62
N GLN A 245 -6.38 1.30 -5.89
CA GLN A 245 -6.70 2.62 -6.42
C GLN A 245 -5.49 3.54 -6.28
N ALA A 246 -5.25 4.33 -7.32
CA ALA A 246 -4.24 5.36 -7.32
C ALA A 246 -4.81 6.66 -7.87
N THR A 247 -4.59 7.77 -7.16
CA THR A 247 -4.99 9.11 -7.60
C THR A 247 -4.08 10.15 -6.94
N PHE A 248 -4.17 11.39 -7.40
CA PHE A 248 -3.58 12.53 -6.71
C PHE A 248 -4.58 13.12 -5.70
N PRO A 249 -4.10 13.75 -4.62
CA PRO A 249 -4.95 14.48 -3.67
C PRO A 249 -5.61 15.70 -4.33
N ASP A 250 -6.65 16.26 -3.69
CA ASP A 250 -7.35 17.47 -4.18
C ASP A 250 -6.55 18.78 -3.95
N TRP A 251 -5.31 18.66 -3.51
CA TRP A 251 -4.49 19.80 -3.06
C TRP A 251 -3.02 19.59 -3.41
N GLN A 252 -2.34 20.69 -3.75
CA GLN A 252 -0.89 20.78 -3.86
C GLN A 252 -0.40 22.05 -3.17
N TRP A 253 0.77 22.00 -2.54
CA TRP A 253 1.35 23.21 -1.96
C TRP A 253 1.86 24.13 -3.06
N PRO A 254 1.53 25.44 -3.07
CA PRO A 254 1.93 26.35 -4.15
C PRO A 254 3.45 26.41 -4.38
N THR A 255 4.22 26.27 -3.30
CA THR A 255 5.70 26.20 -3.26
C THR A 255 6.28 25.03 -4.05
N ILE A 256 5.49 24.00 -4.39
CA ILE A 256 5.95 22.90 -5.23
C ILE A 256 6.39 23.41 -6.62
N LYS A 257 5.78 24.48 -7.14
CA LYS A 257 6.16 25.11 -8.42
C LYS A 257 7.60 25.61 -8.39
N THR A 258 8.05 26.17 -7.26
CA THR A 258 9.44 26.59 -7.05
C THR A 258 10.38 25.39 -7.03
N GLN A 259 10.00 24.28 -6.39
CA GLN A 259 10.81 23.06 -6.38
C GLN A 259 10.95 22.44 -7.78
N TRP A 260 9.88 22.43 -8.57
CA TRP A 260 9.91 22.02 -9.97
C TRP A 260 10.86 22.88 -10.82
N SER A 261 10.84 24.21 -10.64
CA SER A 261 11.79 25.11 -11.29
C SER A 261 13.23 24.79 -10.88
N ALA A 262 13.48 24.58 -9.59
CA ALA A 262 14.81 24.29 -9.08
C ALA A 262 15.39 23.01 -9.68
N TRP A 263 14.58 21.96 -9.88
CA TRP A 263 15.03 20.75 -10.58
C TRP A 263 15.46 21.03 -12.02
N THR A 264 14.68 21.84 -12.74
CA THR A 264 15.02 22.25 -14.11
C THR A 264 16.31 23.07 -14.14
N ASP A 265 16.48 24.01 -13.20
CA ASP A 265 17.65 24.89 -13.12
C ASP A 265 18.97 24.12 -12.88
N VAL A 266 18.92 23.00 -12.17
CA VAL A 266 20.07 22.12 -11.95
C VAL A 266 20.21 21.02 -13.02
N GLY A 267 19.41 21.08 -14.09
CA GLY A 267 19.49 20.18 -15.24
C GLY A 267 18.84 18.81 -15.04
N VAL A 268 18.02 18.62 -14.00
CA VAL A 268 17.26 17.37 -13.82
C VAL A 268 16.12 17.32 -14.84
N PRO A 269 16.03 16.26 -15.66
CA PRO A 269 14.98 16.14 -16.67
C PRO A 269 13.62 15.95 -16.00
N ILE A 270 12.58 16.56 -16.59
CA ILE A 270 11.20 16.40 -16.14
C ILE A 270 10.54 15.30 -16.98
N ASN A 271 10.18 14.20 -16.34
CA ASN A 271 9.54 13.05 -16.99
C ASN A 271 8.03 13.08 -16.79
N ALA A 272 7.29 12.78 -17.86
CA ALA A 272 5.83 12.82 -17.84
C ALA A 272 5.20 11.65 -17.06
N GLU A 273 5.84 10.48 -17.08
CA GLU A 273 5.35 9.25 -16.43
C GLU A 273 6.53 8.36 -16.04
N GLY A 274 6.78 8.21 -14.73
CA GLY A 274 7.82 7.32 -14.20
C GLY A 274 7.40 5.85 -14.19
N ALA A 275 6.11 5.55 -13.96
CA ALA A 275 5.62 4.19 -13.74
C ALA A 275 5.59 3.32 -15.02
N ALA A 276 5.89 3.90 -16.18
CA ALA A 276 6.11 3.21 -17.46
C ALA A 276 7.55 2.70 -17.63
N GLY A 277 8.39 2.78 -16.59
CA GLY A 277 9.78 2.30 -16.59
C GLY A 277 10.79 3.41 -16.86
N ASN A 278 10.33 4.65 -17.05
CA ASN A 278 11.17 5.83 -17.23
C ASN A 278 11.34 6.61 -15.91
N ALA A 279 11.59 5.88 -14.82
CA ALA A 279 11.68 6.40 -13.46
C ALA A 279 13.09 6.98 -13.16
N PHE A 280 13.50 7.97 -13.94
CA PHE A 280 14.63 8.86 -13.64
C PHE A 280 14.16 10.33 -13.73
N GLY A 281 14.97 11.29 -13.32
CA GLY A 281 14.57 12.70 -13.34
C GLY A 281 13.47 13.02 -12.33
N ALA A 282 12.77 14.14 -12.52
CA ALA A 282 11.65 14.56 -11.69
C ALA A 282 10.31 14.26 -12.39
N TYR A 283 9.36 13.66 -11.66
CA TYR A 283 8.04 13.28 -12.18
C TYR A 283 6.99 13.24 -11.06
N TRP A 284 5.73 13.30 -11.47
CA TRP A 284 4.59 13.17 -10.57
C TRP A 284 4.37 11.70 -10.18
N VAL A 285 4.00 11.47 -8.92
CA VAL A 285 3.72 10.16 -8.35
C VAL A 285 2.36 10.18 -7.66
N PRO A 286 1.42 9.29 -8.04
CA PRO A 286 0.13 9.24 -7.36
C PRO A 286 0.26 8.69 -5.94
N SER A 287 -0.77 8.93 -5.13
CA SER A 287 -0.97 8.22 -3.88
C SER A 287 -1.79 6.96 -4.12
N ASN A 288 -1.56 5.88 -3.38
CA ASN A 288 -2.44 4.71 -3.38
C ASN A 288 -3.73 5.00 -2.59
N THR A 289 -4.57 5.89 -3.09
CA THR A 289 -5.86 6.28 -2.48
C THR A 289 -7.02 6.16 -3.48
N ASP A 290 -8.24 6.06 -2.96
CA ASP A 290 -9.47 6.16 -3.77
C ASP A 290 -9.83 7.63 -4.11
N GLN A 291 -10.91 7.84 -4.87
CA GLN A 291 -11.39 9.18 -5.24
C GLN A 291 -11.92 10.02 -4.05
N ASN A 292 -12.12 9.39 -2.89
CA ASN A 292 -12.40 10.09 -1.64
C ASN A 292 -11.12 10.31 -0.84
N TYR A 293 -9.94 10.04 -1.39
CA TYR A 293 -8.63 10.14 -0.71
C TYR A 293 -8.50 9.23 0.51
N ARG A 294 -9.19 8.09 0.51
CA ARG A 294 -8.99 7.04 1.51
C ARG A 294 -7.89 6.10 1.05
N ARG A 295 -7.08 5.60 1.98
CA ARG A 295 -6.03 4.61 1.72
C ARG A 295 -6.57 3.40 0.94
N SER A 296 -5.92 3.09 -0.18
CA SER A 296 -6.09 1.86 -0.94
C SER A 296 -4.89 0.94 -0.70
N TYR A 297 -5.13 -0.21 -0.10
CA TYR A 297 -4.11 -1.09 0.43
C TYR A 297 -4.50 -2.55 0.28
N ALA A 298 -3.61 -3.48 0.64
CA ALA A 298 -3.80 -4.87 0.29
C ALA A 298 -5.08 -5.51 0.90
N ARG A 299 -5.49 -5.04 2.08
CA ARG A 299 -6.72 -5.54 2.71
C ARG A 299 -7.97 -5.14 1.92
N ASN A 300 -8.22 -3.86 1.71
CA ASN A 300 -9.45 -3.41 1.04
C ASN A 300 -9.45 -3.70 -0.47
N ALA A 301 -8.27 -3.75 -1.10
CA ALA A 301 -8.15 -4.10 -2.51
C ALA A 301 -8.33 -5.62 -2.77
N TYR A 302 -7.83 -6.48 -1.87
CA TYR A 302 -7.81 -7.93 -2.12
C TYR A 302 -8.63 -8.71 -1.10
N PHE A 303 -8.34 -8.57 0.19
CA PHE A 303 -9.00 -9.40 1.21
C PHE A 303 -10.50 -9.09 1.35
N ASP A 304 -10.90 -7.84 1.54
CA ASP A 304 -12.29 -7.49 1.82
C ASP A 304 -13.27 -7.91 0.72
N PRO A 305 -12.95 -7.79 -0.59
CA PRO A 305 -13.79 -8.32 -1.67
C PRO A 305 -13.89 -9.85 -1.70
N ALA A 306 -12.88 -10.56 -1.21
CA ALA A 306 -12.82 -12.03 -1.21
C ALA A 306 -13.14 -12.68 0.12
N LYS A 307 -13.30 -11.88 1.19
CA LYS A 307 -13.55 -12.37 2.55
C LYS A 307 -14.74 -13.32 2.56
N ASN A 308 -15.70 -13.11 1.66
CA ASN A 308 -16.92 -13.90 1.49
C ASN A 308 -16.75 -15.38 1.15
N ARG A 309 -15.57 -15.79 0.70
CA ARG A 309 -15.28 -17.14 0.21
C ARG A 309 -15.07 -18.15 1.33
N SER A 310 -15.79 -19.27 1.28
CA SER A 310 -15.74 -20.33 2.31
C SER A 310 -14.39 -21.04 2.39
N ASN A 311 -13.67 -21.13 1.27
CA ASN A 311 -12.38 -21.80 1.12
C ASN A 311 -11.18 -20.91 1.48
N LEU A 312 -11.38 -19.64 1.85
CA LEU A 312 -10.32 -18.73 2.28
C LEU A 312 -10.48 -18.45 3.78
N LYS A 313 -9.46 -18.80 4.57
CA LYS A 313 -9.42 -18.57 6.02
C LYS A 313 -8.26 -17.65 6.37
N LEU A 314 -8.48 -16.74 7.31
CA LEU A 314 -7.45 -15.87 7.88
C LEU A 314 -7.41 -16.05 9.39
N LEU A 315 -6.26 -16.49 9.90
CA LEU A 315 -5.95 -16.59 11.31
C LEU A 315 -4.98 -15.45 11.68
N VAL A 316 -5.47 -14.48 12.45
CA VAL A 316 -4.70 -13.32 12.93
C VAL A 316 -4.21 -13.53 14.36
N GLY A 317 -3.14 -12.84 14.75
CA GLY A 317 -2.56 -12.97 16.09
C GLY A 317 -1.76 -14.26 16.30
N TYR A 318 -1.24 -14.86 15.22
CA TYR A 318 -0.44 -16.09 15.30
C TYR A 318 0.87 -15.94 14.51
N ARG A 319 1.99 -16.28 15.13
CA ARG A 319 3.27 -16.44 14.43
C ARG A 319 3.42 -17.87 13.93
N VAL A 320 3.99 -18.03 12.76
CA VAL A 320 4.52 -19.31 12.27
C VAL A 320 5.95 -19.43 12.78
N ASN A 321 6.20 -20.44 13.63
CA ASN A 321 7.52 -20.64 14.23
C ASN A 321 8.44 -21.48 13.33
N GLU A 322 7.87 -22.49 12.67
CA GLU A 322 8.63 -23.53 11.98
C GLU A 322 7.82 -24.10 10.81
N VAL A 323 8.51 -24.35 9.69
CA VAL A 323 8.01 -25.20 8.60
C VAL A 323 8.58 -26.60 8.81
N LEU A 324 7.71 -27.60 8.91
CA LEU A 324 8.08 -28.99 9.06
C LEU A 324 8.22 -29.65 7.70
N PHE A 325 9.20 -30.54 7.59
CA PHE A 325 9.54 -31.22 6.35
C PHE A 325 9.41 -32.73 6.53
N THR A 326 8.96 -33.41 5.48
CA THR A 326 9.03 -34.87 5.41
C THR A 326 10.49 -35.33 5.16
N SER A 327 10.72 -36.64 5.22
CA SER A 327 12.06 -37.24 5.00
C SER A 327 12.66 -36.92 3.63
N ASN A 328 11.85 -36.65 2.60
CA ASN A 328 12.33 -36.25 1.27
C ASN A 328 12.51 -34.72 1.10
N LYS A 329 12.48 -33.97 2.20
CA LYS A 329 12.58 -32.50 2.23
C LYS A 329 11.44 -31.75 1.56
N ARG A 330 10.27 -32.38 1.38
CA ARG A 330 9.03 -31.66 1.05
C ARG A 330 8.48 -30.96 2.29
N ALA A 331 8.20 -29.66 2.18
CA ALA A 331 7.47 -28.90 3.19
C ALA A 331 6.05 -29.47 3.38
N ASP A 332 5.68 -29.80 4.61
CA ASP A 332 4.46 -30.56 4.94
C ASP A 332 3.48 -29.77 5.79
N SER A 333 3.98 -29.07 6.82
CA SER A 333 3.16 -28.43 7.82
C SER A 333 3.84 -27.21 8.43
N VAL A 334 3.05 -26.38 9.09
CA VAL A 334 3.56 -25.26 9.90
C VAL A 334 3.23 -25.49 11.36
N LYS A 335 4.15 -25.11 12.25
CA LYS A 335 3.86 -24.93 13.68
C LYS A 335 3.54 -23.47 13.94
N ILE A 336 2.35 -23.22 14.47
CA ILE A 336 1.87 -21.87 14.79
C ILE A 336 1.72 -21.68 16.29
N GLN A 337 1.92 -20.45 16.73
CA GLN A 337 1.86 -20.06 18.13
C GLN A 337 1.15 -18.72 18.28
N ALA A 338 0.29 -18.60 19.29
CA ALA A 338 -0.43 -17.37 19.59
C ALA A 338 0.53 -16.23 19.95
N ARG A 339 0.31 -15.04 19.40
CA ARG A 339 1.06 -13.81 19.69
C ARG A 339 0.97 -13.47 21.18
N GLY A 340 2.07 -13.02 21.76
CA GLY A 340 2.16 -12.64 23.18
C GLY A 340 2.39 -13.81 24.14
N THR A 341 2.46 -15.05 23.65
CA THR A 341 2.84 -16.21 24.48
C THR A 341 4.35 -16.40 24.50
N ALA A 342 4.88 -16.95 25.60
CA ALA A 342 6.32 -17.18 25.78
C ALA A 342 6.87 -18.21 24.79
N ASN A 343 8.17 -18.14 24.48
CA ASN A 343 8.84 -19.16 23.67
C ASN A 343 8.68 -20.56 24.32
N GLY A 344 8.35 -21.57 23.51
CA GLY A 344 8.08 -22.93 24.01
C GLY A 344 6.65 -23.17 24.53
N ALA A 345 5.76 -22.16 24.48
CA ALA A 345 4.33 -22.39 24.73
C ALA A 345 3.73 -23.36 23.71
N ALA A 346 2.53 -23.88 24.02
CA ALA A 346 1.83 -24.83 23.17
C ALA A 346 1.69 -24.31 21.72
N THR A 347 1.98 -25.19 20.76
CA THR A 347 1.86 -24.89 19.33
C THR A 347 0.77 -25.74 18.71
N ILE A 348 0.18 -25.21 17.64
CA ILE A 348 -0.76 -25.95 16.79
C ILE A 348 -0.02 -26.31 15.51
N THR A 349 -0.15 -27.55 15.04
CA THR A 349 0.41 -27.99 13.76
C THR A 349 -0.70 -28.02 12.71
N VAL A 350 -0.49 -27.38 11.57
CA VAL A 350 -1.44 -27.35 10.46
C VAL A 350 -0.77 -27.86 9.18
N LYS A 351 -1.39 -28.80 8.48
CA LYS A 351 -0.83 -29.41 7.26
C LYS A 351 -1.16 -28.63 5.99
N ALA A 352 -0.21 -28.60 5.06
CA ALA A 352 -0.37 -28.10 3.70
C ALA A 352 -0.35 -29.28 2.71
N ALA A 353 -1.47 -29.52 2.03
CA ALA A 353 -1.58 -30.61 1.07
C ALA A 353 -0.77 -30.34 -0.20
N GLN A 354 -0.57 -29.08 -0.59
CA GLN A 354 0.17 -28.69 -1.79
C GLN A 354 1.42 -27.89 -1.46
N GLU A 355 1.29 -26.62 -1.06
CA GLU A 355 2.41 -25.70 -0.85
C GLU A 355 2.27 -24.87 0.43
N ILE A 356 3.42 -24.51 0.99
CA ILE A 356 3.56 -23.45 1.99
C ILE A 356 4.24 -22.26 1.31
N ILE A 357 3.62 -21.09 1.36
CA ILE A 357 4.09 -19.88 0.69
C ILE A 357 4.48 -18.87 1.76
N LEU A 358 5.74 -18.46 1.75
CA LEU A 358 6.29 -17.54 2.74
C LEU A 358 6.21 -16.09 2.22
N PHE A 359 5.40 -15.27 2.89
CA PHE A 359 5.29 -13.83 2.69
C PHE A 359 5.48 -13.08 4.02
N CYS A 360 6.42 -13.56 4.84
CA CYS A 360 6.87 -12.87 6.05
C CYS A 360 7.90 -11.77 5.70
N ASN A 361 8.14 -10.85 6.62
CA ASN A 361 9.08 -9.75 6.39
C ASN A 361 10.51 -10.28 6.23
N ALA A 362 11.30 -9.66 5.35
CA ALA A 362 12.70 -10.03 5.16
C ALA A 362 13.53 -9.92 6.45
N ALA A 363 13.21 -8.95 7.32
CA ALA A 363 13.82 -8.77 8.63
C ALA A 363 13.54 -9.93 9.62
N GLU A 364 12.56 -10.79 9.35
CA GLU A 364 12.21 -11.95 10.18
C GLU A 364 12.94 -13.22 9.74
N LEU A 365 13.52 -13.24 8.53
CA LEU A 365 14.27 -14.37 7.98
C LEU A 365 15.76 -14.21 8.27
N VAL A 366 16.20 -14.57 9.47
CA VAL A 366 17.61 -14.48 9.87
C VAL A 366 18.22 -15.88 9.97
N ARG A 367 19.31 -16.12 9.24
CA ARG A 367 20.16 -17.30 9.47
C ARG A 367 20.99 -17.07 10.73
N VAL A 368 20.86 -17.95 11.72
CA VAL A 368 21.67 -17.94 12.94
C VAL A 368 22.49 -19.23 13.02
N PRO A 369 23.69 -19.29 12.42
CA PRO A 369 24.51 -20.51 12.37
C PRO A 369 24.86 -21.09 13.75
N GLN A 370 24.79 -20.28 14.81
CA GLN A 370 25.11 -20.65 16.19
C GLN A 370 23.87 -20.95 17.05
N ALA A 371 22.67 -21.00 16.47
CA ALA A 371 21.44 -21.25 17.22
C ALA A 371 21.19 -22.73 17.57
N GLY A 372 22.12 -23.64 17.23
CA GLY A 372 21.93 -25.07 17.47
C GLY A 372 20.82 -25.71 16.61
N ILE A 373 20.38 -25.04 15.55
CA ILE A 373 19.33 -25.51 14.63
C ILE A 373 19.97 -26.48 13.62
N PRO A 374 19.50 -27.73 13.51
CA PRO A 374 19.99 -28.67 12.51
C PRO A 374 19.79 -28.15 11.08
N VAL A 375 20.84 -28.24 10.26
CA VAL A 375 20.79 -27.76 8.86
C VAL A 375 20.09 -28.80 7.99
N LEU A 376 18.96 -28.43 7.39
CA LEU A 376 18.24 -29.27 6.41
C LEU A 376 18.77 -29.06 4.98
N VAL A 377 18.93 -27.80 4.58
CA VAL A 377 19.50 -27.36 3.31
C VAL A 377 20.36 -26.13 3.60
N ASP A 378 21.60 -26.13 3.12
CA ASP A 378 22.49 -24.98 3.25
C ASP A 378 22.22 -23.99 2.12
N LEU A 379 21.52 -22.90 2.44
CA LEU A 379 21.25 -21.79 1.53
C LEU A 379 21.87 -20.51 2.11
N PRO A 380 23.14 -20.20 1.80
CA PRO A 380 23.86 -19.10 2.43
C PRO A 380 23.25 -17.72 2.15
N GLY A 381 22.41 -17.59 1.12
CA GLY A 381 21.65 -16.38 0.82
C GLY A 381 20.54 -16.06 1.83
N VAL A 382 20.03 -17.04 2.60
CA VAL A 382 18.95 -16.80 3.57
C VAL A 382 19.42 -15.85 4.68
N GLY A 383 18.73 -14.73 4.84
CA GLY A 383 19.07 -13.66 5.79
C GLY A 383 20.30 -12.82 5.40
N SER A 384 20.84 -13.04 4.20
CA SER A 384 21.91 -12.23 3.62
C SER A 384 21.36 -11.26 2.57
N ASN A 385 22.21 -10.34 2.09
CA ASN A 385 21.89 -9.37 1.04
C ASN A 385 20.69 -8.44 1.35
N LEU A 386 20.46 -8.16 2.65
CA LEU A 386 19.51 -7.13 3.07
C LEU A 386 19.93 -5.78 2.48
N GLN A 387 19.02 -5.16 1.75
CA GLN A 387 19.15 -3.82 1.17
C GLN A 387 17.96 -2.99 1.62
N ASP A 388 18.21 -1.70 1.83
CA ASP A 388 17.19 -0.72 2.19
C ASP A 388 17.63 0.65 1.63
N HIS A 389 16.69 1.58 1.51
CA HIS A 389 16.99 2.96 1.13
C HIS A 389 17.34 3.78 2.39
N PRO A 390 18.62 4.14 2.61
CA PRO A 390 18.97 5.02 3.72
C PRO A 390 18.39 6.42 3.47
N ALA A 391 17.56 6.90 4.40
CA ALA A 391 16.90 8.20 4.27
C ALA A 391 17.64 9.29 5.07
N VAL A 392 17.72 10.49 4.47
CA VAL A 392 18.15 11.72 5.14
C VAL A 392 17.10 12.80 4.84
N GLY A 393 16.68 13.54 5.87
CA GLY A 393 15.71 14.62 5.73
C GLY A 393 16.38 16.00 5.69
N ILE A 394 15.98 16.81 4.71
CA ILE A 394 16.26 18.25 4.69
C ILE A 394 14.93 18.97 4.90
N ASN A 395 14.82 19.70 6.00
CA ASN A 395 13.58 20.34 6.42
C ASN A 395 13.67 21.86 6.26
N TYR A 396 12.60 22.48 5.77
CA TYR A 396 12.48 23.93 5.61
C TYR A 396 11.35 24.45 6.50
N GLN A 397 11.67 25.41 7.37
CA GLN A 397 10.73 25.93 8.35
C GLN A 397 9.58 26.71 7.70
N SER A 398 8.37 26.50 8.20
CA SER A 398 7.17 27.24 7.84
C SER A 398 6.33 27.55 9.08
N SER A 399 5.94 28.82 9.26
CA SER A 399 5.04 29.24 10.34
C SER A 399 3.57 28.89 10.09
N LEU A 400 3.23 28.41 8.88
CA LEU A 400 1.85 28.17 8.46
C LEU A 400 1.16 27.09 9.31
N TYR A 401 1.89 26.04 9.70
CA TYR A 401 1.33 24.94 10.50
C TYR A 401 0.99 25.35 11.94
N ASN A 402 1.57 26.44 12.45
CA ASN A 402 1.29 26.98 13.77
C ASN A 402 0.18 28.05 13.75
N ASN A 403 -0.37 28.36 12.58
CA ASN A 403 -1.43 29.36 12.42
C ASN A 403 -2.81 28.74 12.64
N ALA A 404 -3.50 29.13 13.71
CA ALA A 404 -4.83 28.61 14.06
C ALA A 404 -5.89 28.85 12.98
N THR A 405 -5.84 29.98 12.26
CA THR A 405 -6.74 30.26 11.14
C THR A 405 -6.53 29.28 10.00
N PHE A 406 -5.28 28.98 9.67
CA PHE A 406 -4.95 27.98 8.65
C PHE A 406 -5.44 26.58 9.06
N GLN A 407 -5.21 26.18 10.31
CA GLN A 407 -5.68 24.89 10.83
C GLN A 407 -7.21 24.77 10.77
N ALA A 408 -7.95 25.80 11.17
CA ALA A 408 -9.40 25.82 11.11
C ALA A 408 -9.92 25.74 9.66
N TRP A 409 -9.31 26.49 8.74
CA TRP A 409 -9.63 26.42 7.32
C TRP A 409 -9.34 25.03 6.74
N ALA A 410 -8.18 24.44 7.04
CA ALA A 410 -7.81 23.10 6.59
C ALA A 410 -8.80 22.03 7.09
N ALA A 411 -9.21 22.13 8.36
CA ALA A 411 -10.23 21.26 8.94
C ALA A 411 -11.58 21.43 8.23
N GLN A 412 -12.00 22.67 7.93
CA GLN A 412 -13.22 22.95 7.18
C GLN A 412 -13.17 22.36 5.76
N GLN A 413 -12.07 22.55 5.02
CA GLN A 413 -11.89 21.95 3.70
C GLN A 413 -11.98 20.42 3.76
N TRP A 414 -11.46 19.82 4.82
CA TRP A 414 -11.47 18.37 4.98
C TRP A 414 -12.87 17.78 5.16
N THR A 415 -13.83 18.55 5.70
CA THR A 415 -15.24 18.11 5.75
C THR A 415 -15.83 17.86 4.35
N LEU A 416 -15.23 18.46 3.32
CA LEU A 416 -15.57 18.28 1.90
C LEU A 416 -14.59 17.34 1.16
N ARG A 417 -13.70 16.66 1.90
CA ARG A 417 -12.57 15.86 1.38
C ARG A 417 -11.60 16.68 0.52
N LYS A 418 -11.42 17.97 0.82
CA LYS A 418 -10.53 18.88 0.09
C LYS A 418 -9.38 19.40 0.95
N GLY A 419 -8.48 20.14 0.31
CA GLY A 419 -7.45 20.90 0.99
C GLY A 419 -6.28 20.05 1.49
N PRO A 420 -5.39 20.63 2.31
CA PRO A 420 -4.09 20.04 2.64
C PRO A 420 -4.19 18.70 3.38
N SER A 421 -5.29 18.44 4.10
CA SER A 421 -5.52 17.16 4.79
C SER A 421 -5.76 15.98 3.84
N SER A 422 -5.96 16.24 2.54
CA SER A 422 -6.01 15.18 1.51
C SER A 422 -4.64 14.61 1.16
N VAL A 423 -3.55 15.30 1.50
CA VAL A 423 -2.17 14.95 1.14
C VAL A 423 -1.59 13.95 2.14
N GLY A 424 -0.94 12.89 1.63
CA GLY A 424 -0.14 11.94 2.41
C GLY A 424 1.31 12.44 2.60
N VAL A 425 2.30 11.60 2.28
CA VAL A 425 3.73 11.99 2.34
C VAL A 425 4.11 12.96 1.20
N GLY A 426 3.52 12.82 0.02
CA GLY A 426 3.79 13.67 -1.13
C GLY A 426 3.33 13.02 -2.43
N ASN A 427 3.50 13.74 -3.54
CA ASN A 427 3.07 13.30 -4.86
C ASN A 427 4.04 13.69 -6.00
N ALA A 428 5.26 14.06 -5.66
CA ALA A 428 6.31 14.34 -6.62
C ALA A 428 7.63 13.76 -6.14
N LEU A 429 8.44 13.32 -7.10
CA LEU A 429 9.64 12.56 -6.86
C LEU A 429 10.72 12.98 -7.85
N ALA A 430 11.96 13.13 -7.38
CA ALA A 430 13.13 13.27 -8.23
C ALA A 430 14.10 12.11 -7.99
N THR A 431 14.20 11.20 -8.94
CA THR A 431 15.22 10.15 -8.97
C THR A 431 16.41 10.63 -9.79
N VAL A 432 17.40 11.21 -9.13
CA VAL A 432 18.44 12.02 -9.79
C VAL A 432 19.60 11.15 -10.29
N PRO A 433 19.98 11.25 -11.57
CA PRO A 433 21.16 10.57 -12.10
C PRO A 433 22.46 11.00 -11.42
N PHE A 434 23.35 10.04 -11.18
CA PHE A 434 24.63 10.31 -10.53
C PHE A 434 25.49 11.36 -11.25
N PRO A 435 25.53 11.39 -12.60
CA PRO A 435 26.28 12.41 -13.33
C PRO A 435 25.80 13.84 -13.09
N ILE A 436 24.53 14.04 -12.73
CA ILE A 436 23.96 15.34 -12.38
C ILE A 436 24.33 15.72 -10.94
N LEU A 437 24.26 14.76 -10.01
CA LEU A 437 24.57 15.02 -8.59
C LEU A 437 26.05 15.27 -8.32
N SER A 438 26.94 14.58 -9.05
CA SER A 438 28.36 14.57 -8.74
C SER A 438 29.19 14.54 -10.02
N PRO A 439 29.82 15.65 -10.42
CA PRO A 439 30.72 15.68 -11.57
C PRO A 439 31.81 14.58 -11.58
N PRO A 440 32.43 14.19 -10.44
CA PRO A 440 33.40 13.09 -10.41
C PRO A 440 32.78 11.68 -10.31
N TYR A 441 31.53 11.46 -10.73
CA TYR A 441 30.82 10.17 -10.61
C TYR A 441 31.63 8.97 -11.14
N ARG A 442 32.31 9.11 -12.30
CA ARG A 442 33.11 8.03 -12.90
C ARG A 442 34.24 7.57 -11.97
N THR A 443 34.96 8.52 -11.39
CA THR A 443 36.01 8.23 -10.41
C THR A 443 35.46 7.51 -9.19
N THR A 444 34.25 7.86 -8.73
CA THR A 444 33.60 7.17 -7.61
C THR A 444 33.19 5.74 -7.98
N ILE A 445 32.68 5.53 -9.19
CA ILE A 445 32.33 4.21 -9.74
C ILE A 445 33.59 3.34 -9.86
N ASP A 446 34.67 3.87 -10.45
CA ASP A 446 35.94 3.15 -10.62
C ASP A 446 36.54 2.75 -9.26
N LYS A 447 36.52 3.66 -8.28
CA LYS A 447 36.93 3.35 -6.90
C LYS A 447 36.08 2.24 -6.29
N THR A 448 34.77 2.29 -6.46
CA THR A 448 33.84 1.27 -5.91
C THR A 448 34.05 -0.09 -6.59
N ASN A 449 34.29 -0.09 -7.90
CA ASN A 449 34.63 -1.30 -8.65
C ASN A 449 35.95 -1.93 -8.19
N ALA A 450 36.96 -1.10 -7.91
CA ALA A 450 38.26 -1.55 -7.43
C ALA A 450 38.26 -2.05 -5.96
N GLN A 451 37.21 -1.74 -5.17
CA GLN A 451 37.11 -2.20 -3.78
C GLN A 451 36.93 -3.71 -3.68
N ASN A 452 37.70 -4.32 -2.78
CA ASN A 452 37.44 -5.68 -2.32
C ASN A 452 36.17 -5.72 -1.46
N ALA A 453 35.09 -6.26 -2.02
CA ALA A 453 33.80 -6.34 -1.34
C ALA A 453 33.87 -7.13 -0.02
N ALA A 454 34.72 -8.16 0.06
CA ALA A 454 34.84 -9.01 1.25
C ALA A 454 35.32 -8.23 2.50
N THR A 455 35.98 -7.09 2.31
CA THR A 455 36.43 -6.23 3.42
C THR A 455 35.27 -5.50 4.11
N TYR A 456 34.16 -5.30 3.40
CA TYR A 456 33.01 -4.50 3.87
C TYR A 456 31.76 -5.34 4.16
N LEU A 457 31.74 -6.59 3.69
CA LEU A 457 30.65 -7.53 3.95
C LEU A 457 30.80 -8.24 5.31
N PRO A 458 29.71 -8.74 5.91
CA PRO A 458 29.78 -9.49 7.17
C PRO A 458 30.75 -10.67 7.08
N LYS A 459 31.55 -10.91 8.13
CA LYS A 459 32.50 -12.04 8.19
C LYS A 459 31.84 -13.41 8.08
N THR A 460 30.52 -13.49 8.27
CA THR A 460 29.72 -14.70 8.09
C THR A 460 29.43 -15.04 6.63
N TYR A 461 29.71 -14.13 5.69
CA TYR A 461 29.43 -14.34 4.27
C TYR A 461 30.47 -15.27 3.66
N GLY A 462 29.99 -16.32 2.99
CA GLY A 462 30.82 -17.25 2.25
C GLY A 462 31.13 -16.78 0.82
N ALA A 463 31.86 -17.61 0.07
CA ALA A 463 32.24 -17.32 -1.31
C ALA A 463 31.03 -17.02 -2.22
N ASP A 464 29.92 -17.77 -2.06
CA ASP A 464 28.72 -17.57 -2.87
C ASP A 464 28.02 -16.24 -2.58
N ASN A 465 27.96 -15.82 -1.30
CA ASN A 465 27.41 -14.51 -0.93
C ASN A 465 28.22 -13.39 -1.56
N ILE A 466 29.55 -13.47 -1.46
CA ILE A 466 30.47 -12.46 -2.00
C ILE A 466 30.36 -12.41 -3.52
N LYS A 467 30.32 -13.57 -4.20
CA LYS A 467 30.15 -13.66 -5.64
C LYS A 467 28.84 -13.02 -6.11
N GLY A 468 27.73 -13.33 -5.43
CA GLY A 468 26.41 -12.74 -5.72
C GLY A 468 26.41 -11.22 -5.53
N PHE A 469 26.96 -10.73 -4.42
CA PHE A 469 27.08 -9.29 -4.15
C PHE A 469 27.92 -8.57 -5.21
N VAL A 470 29.07 -9.14 -5.61
CA VAL A 470 29.93 -8.52 -6.65
C VAL A 470 29.21 -8.44 -7.98
N ALA A 471 28.46 -9.49 -8.37
CA ALA A 471 27.66 -9.48 -9.59
C ALA A 471 26.55 -8.41 -9.54
N GLN A 472 25.84 -8.32 -8.40
CA GLN A 472 24.81 -7.30 -8.18
C GLN A 472 25.40 -5.89 -8.23
N ARG A 473 26.51 -5.66 -7.54
CA ARG A 473 27.22 -4.37 -7.51
C ARG A 473 27.61 -3.92 -8.93
N ALA A 474 28.08 -4.84 -9.77
CA ALA A 474 28.47 -4.53 -11.14
C ALA A 474 27.30 -3.98 -11.97
N VAL A 475 26.12 -4.63 -11.91
CA VAL A 475 24.95 -4.16 -12.68
C VAL A 475 24.39 -2.83 -12.13
N ILE A 476 24.43 -2.62 -10.81
CA ILE A 476 24.02 -1.35 -10.20
C ILE A 476 24.96 -0.20 -10.61
N LEU A 477 26.27 -0.44 -10.57
CA LEU A 477 27.26 0.59 -10.95
C LEU A 477 27.20 0.91 -12.45
N ASP A 478 26.87 -0.06 -13.31
CA ASP A 478 26.58 0.20 -14.72
C ASP A 478 25.37 1.15 -14.86
N SER A 479 24.26 0.87 -14.16
CA SER A 479 23.09 1.77 -14.13
C SER A 479 23.46 3.17 -13.66
N PHE A 480 24.21 3.30 -12.56
CA PHE A 480 24.62 4.60 -12.00
C PHE A 480 25.60 5.39 -12.89
N ALA A 481 26.25 4.75 -13.85
CA ALA A 481 27.14 5.43 -14.79
C ALA A 481 26.39 6.21 -15.89
N ARG A 482 25.07 6.02 -16.00
CA ARG A 482 24.25 6.56 -17.09
C ARG A 482 23.41 7.76 -16.64
N ASN A 483 22.95 8.54 -17.62
CA ASN A 483 22.07 9.70 -17.40
C ASN A 483 20.59 9.34 -17.36
N ASP A 484 20.24 8.08 -17.64
CA ASP A 484 18.88 7.55 -17.75
C ASP A 484 18.49 6.66 -16.56
N ASN A 485 19.22 6.78 -15.44
CA ASN A 485 18.94 6.03 -14.22
C ASN A 485 19.31 6.87 -12.99
N GLY A 486 18.48 6.80 -11.94
CA GLY A 486 18.67 7.56 -10.71
C GLY A 486 19.56 6.81 -9.70
N VAL A 487 20.40 7.55 -8.97
CA VAL A 487 21.18 7.00 -7.83
C VAL A 487 20.61 7.39 -6.47
N VAL A 488 19.78 8.44 -6.44
CA VAL A 488 19.11 8.92 -5.24
C VAL A 488 17.67 9.25 -5.56
N GLU A 489 16.79 8.93 -4.64
CA GLU A 489 15.37 9.26 -4.66
C GLU A 489 15.13 10.45 -3.71
N ILE A 490 14.54 11.53 -4.21
CA ILE A 490 14.24 12.76 -3.44
C ILE A 490 12.76 13.09 -3.61
N PRO A 491 11.89 12.62 -2.70
CA PRO A 491 10.50 13.05 -2.65
C PRO A 491 10.39 14.53 -2.29
N PHE A 492 9.46 15.23 -2.94
CA PHE A 492 9.18 16.64 -2.64
C PHE A 492 7.70 16.94 -2.77
N SER A 493 7.20 17.92 -2.01
CA SER A 493 5.77 18.21 -1.92
C SER A 493 5.42 19.70 -1.86
N GLY A 494 6.42 20.57 -1.74
CA GLY A 494 6.26 21.99 -1.41
C GLY A 494 5.92 22.26 0.05
N GLY A 495 5.50 21.26 0.83
CA GLY A 495 5.18 21.42 2.24
C GLY A 495 6.40 21.84 3.06
N GLY A 496 6.21 22.75 4.02
CA GLY A 496 7.23 23.06 5.03
C GLY A 496 7.17 22.09 6.20
N SER A 497 8.11 22.21 7.12
CA SER A 497 8.04 21.61 8.46
C SER A 497 7.81 22.69 9.51
N THR A 498 7.26 22.31 10.66
CA THR A 498 7.26 23.15 11.87
C THR A 498 8.66 23.41 12.38
#